data_AF-A0A2P1QPS8-F1
#
_entry.id   AF-A0A2P1QPS8-F1
#
_cell.length_a   1.000
_cell.length_b   1.000
_cell.length_c   1.000
_cell.angle_alpha   90.00
_cell.angle_beta   90.00
_cell.angle_gamma   90.00
#
_symmetry.space_group_name_H-M   'P 1'
#
loop_
_entity.id
_entity.type
_entity.pdbx_description
1 polymer ?
#
loop_
_entity_poly.entity_id
_entity_poly.type
_entity_poly.pdbx_seq_one_letter_code
_entity_poly.pdbx_strand_id
1 'polypeptide(L)'
;MIMPALIQKVPRKLGELLGPEGTIEFVDFLNHSFGQSHSNTIELVTDRFERRLSEEGNKLRLEMSELKTEFRSEFSKLKSEFSDLKVDFAEHRADIKSEISEIHKTISIQTSGF
;
A
#
# COMPACT_ATOMS: atom_id res chain seq x y z
N MET A 1 -12.08 -23.74 21.07
CA MET A 1 -13.43 -23.12 21.15
C MET A 1 -14.44 -24.23 20.91
N ILE A 2 -15.37 -24.49 21.83
CA ILE A 2 -16.40 -25.53 21.63
C ILE A 2 -17.46 -24.93 20.70
N MET A 3 -17.62 -25.49 19.49
CA MET A 3 -18.66 -25.01 18.59
C MET A 3 -20.04 -25.42 19.12
N PRO A 4 -21.03 -24.51 19.15
CA PRO A 4 -22.39 -24.87 19.52
C PRO A 4 -22.99 -25.88 18.52
N ALA A 5 -23.90 -26.74 18.99
CA ALA A 5 -24.57 -27.71 18.14
C ALA A 5 -25.30 -27.02 16.97
N LEU A 6 -24.96 -27.44 15.75
CA LEU A 6 -25.49 -26.87 14.50
C LEU A 6 -26.94 -27.30 14.24
N ILE A 7 -27.30 -28.52 14.66
CA ILE A 7 -28.64 -29.08 14.57
C ILE A 7 -29.16 -29.33 15.99
N GLN A 8 -30.25 -28.64 16.35
CA GLN A 8 -30.85 -28.73 17.70
C GLN A 8 -32.25 -29.36 17.69
N LYS A 9 -32.87 -29.54 16.52
CA LYS A 9 -34.23 -30.08 16.39
C LYS A 9 -34.34 -30.97 15.16
N VAL A 10 -35.00 -32.11 15.34
CA VAL A 10 -35.39 -33.02 14.26
C VAL A 10 -36.86 -32.74 13.90
N PRO A 11 -37.25 -32.79 12.62
CA PRO A 11 -38.65 -32.67 12.22
C PRO A 11 -39.54 -33.68 12.96
N ARG A 12 -40.71 -33.23 13.44
CA ARG A 12 -41.59 -34.02 14.32
C ARG A 12 -41.88 -35.43 13.81
N LYS A 13 -42.28 -35.58 12.54
CA LYS A 13 -42.58 -36.89 11.93
C LYS A 13 -41.37 -37.83 11.94
N LEU A 14 -40.17 -37.28 11.75
CA LEU A 14 -38.94 -38.06 11.76
C LEU A 14 -38.56 -38.46 13.19
N GLY A 15 -38.75 -37.57 14.18
CA GLY A 15 -38.55 -37.93 15.59
C GLY A 15 -39.53 -39.00 16.09
N GLU A 16 -40.80 -38.93 15.66
CA GLU A 16 -41.80 -39.96 15.97
C GLU A 16 -41.44 -41.34 15.37
N LEU A 17 -40.83 -41.37 14.17
CA LEU A 17 -40.37 -42.61 13.53
C LEU A 17 -39.09 -43.18 14.14
N LEU A 18 -38.16 -42.32 14.56
CA LEU A 18 -36.87 -42.71 15.14
C LEU A 18 -36.95 -43.08 16.63
N GLY A 19 -38.01 -42.63 17.32
CA GLY A 19 -38.12 -42.74 18.77
C GLY A 19 -37.15 -41.82 19.53
N PRO A 20 -37.22 -41.79 20.87
CA PRO A 20 -36.38 -40.91 21.70
C PRO A 20 -34.88 -41.17 21.53
N GLU A 21 -34.45 -42.42 21.64
CA GLU A 21 -33.05 -42.83 21.57
C GLU A 21 -32.48 -42.63 20.15
N GLY A 22 -33.21 -43.06 19.12
CA GLY A 22 -32.79 -42.88 17.73
C GLY A 22 -32.74 -41.41 17.30
N THR A 23 -33.59 -40.55 17.88
CA THR A 23 -33.52 -39.10 17.65
C THR A 23 -32.23 -38.51 18.21
N ILE A 24 -31.80 -38.95 19.40
CA ILE A 24 -30.56 -38.48 20.03
C ILE A 24 -29.35 -38.91 19.20
N GLU A 25 -29.24 -40.19 18.86
CA GLU A 25 -28.12 -40.69 18.04
C GLU A 25 -28.06 -40.03 16.66
N PHE A 26 -29.22 -39.77 16.05
CA PHE A 26 -29.28 -39.09 14.77
C PHE A 26 -28.80 -37.64 14.86
N VAL A 27 -29.22 -36.90 15.90
CA VAL A 27 -28.75 -35.53 16.14
C VAL A 27 -27.24 -35.51 16.39
N ASP A 28 -26.71 -36.46 17.15
CA ASP A 28 -25.28 -36.59 17.42
C ASP A 28 -24.50 -36.87 16.13
N PHE A 29 -24.97 -37.79 15.29
CA PHE A 29 -24.38 -38.08 13.99
C PHE A 29 -24.34 -36.84 13.08
N LEU A 30 -25.45 -36.09 12.99
CA LEU A 30 -25.52 -34.88 12.18
C LEU A 30 -24.59 -33.80 12.70
N ASN A 31 -24.57 -33.56 14.02
CA ASN A 31 -23.70 -32.56 14.62
C ASN A 31 -22.22 -32.92 14.45
N HIS A 32 -21.85 -34.20 14.51
CA HIS A 32 -20.49 -34.64 14.22
C HIS A 32 -20.10 -34.40 12.74
N SER A 33 -20.94 -34.86 11.82
CA SER A 33 -20.66 -34.79 10.37
C SER A 33 -20.64 -33.35 9.86
N PHE A 34 -21.66 -32.55 10.19
CA PHE A 34 -21.71 -31.14 9.80
C PHE A 34 -20.71 -30.29 10.58
N GLY A 35 -20.43 -30.62 11.85
CA GLY A 35 -19.43 -29.92 12.65
C GLY A 35 -18.03 -30.01 12.06
N GLN A 36 -17.61 -31.20 11.63
CA GLN A 36 -16.33 -31.38 10.95
C GLN A 36 -16.29 -30.63 9.61
N SER A 37 -17.32 -30.78 8.78
CA SER A 37 -17.36 -30.08 7.48
C SER A 37 -17.34 -28.56 7.64
N HIS A 38 -18.04 -28.02 8.62
CA HIS A 38 -18.05 -26.59 8.94
C HIS A 38 -16.69 -26.12 9.45
N SER A 39 -16.06 -26.88 10.35
CA SER A 39 -14.71 -26.60 10.85
C SER A 39 -13.69 -26.55 9.71
N ASN A 40 -13.69 -27.56 8.83
CA ASN A 40 -12.79 -27.60 7.68
C ASN A 40 -13.02 -26.42 6.72
N THR A 41 -14.29 -26.02 6.52
CA THR A 41 -14.63 -24.87 5.68
C THR A 41 -14.10 -23.57 6.29
N ILE A 42 -14.26 -23.39 7.60
CA ILE A 42 -13.74 -22.21 8.32
C ILE A 42 -12.21 -22.15 8.21
N GLU A 43 -11.53 -23.27 8.45
CA GLU A 43 -10.07 -23.37 8.36
C GLU A 43 -9.58 -23.00 6.95
N LEU A 44 -10.15 -23.60 5.90
CA LEU A 44 -9.78 -23.31 4.52
C LEU A 44 -10.01 -21.83 4.13
N VAL A 45 -11.10 -21.23 4.58
CA VAL A 45 -11.38 -19.81 4.31
C VAL A 45 -10.43 -18.91 5.09
N THR A 46 -10.13 -19.26 6.35
CA THR A 46 -9.18 -18.53 7.20
C THR A 46 -7.78 -18.55 6.58
N ASP A 47 -7.27 -19.72 6.21
CA ASP A 47 -5.97 -19.87 5.56
C ASP A 47 -5.88 -19.09 4.25
N ARG A 48 -6.93 -19.17 3.43
CA ARG A 48 -6.99 -18.41 2.16
C ARG A 48 -6.97 -16.91 2.43
N PHE A 49 -7.73 -16.45 3.41
CA PHE A 49 -7.79 -15.04 3.78
C PHE A 49 -6.44 -14.54 4.29
N GLU A 50 -5.80 -15.27 5.22
CA GLU A 50 -4.48 -14.93 5.76
C GLU A 50 -3.41 -14.87 4.66
N ARG A 51 -3.40 -15.86 3.75
CA ARG A 51 -2.49 -15.85 2.61
C ARG A 51 -2.72 -14.63 1.72
N ARG A 52 -3.98 -14.31 1.39
CA ARG A 52 -4.31 -13.15 0.54
C ARG A 52 -3.93 -11.84 1.21
N LEU A 53 -4.18 -11.73 2.51
CA LEU A 53 -3.83 -10.55 3.30
C LEU A 53 -2.31 -10.35 3.34
N SER A 54 -1.54 -11.43 3.49
CA SER A 54 -0.08 -11.39 3.45
C SER A 54 0.45 -11.00 2.06
N GLU A 55 -0.12 -11.58 0.99
CA GLU A 55 0.21 -11.23 -0.40
C GLU A 55 0.00 -9.74 -0.68
N GLU A 56 -1.20 -9.21 -0.39
CA GLU A 56 -1.52 -7.80 -0.61
C GLU A 56 -0.69 -6.88 0.31
N GLY A 57 -0.46 -7.28 1.56
CA GLY A 57 0.39 -6.54 2.50
C GLY A 57 1.85 -6.44 2.01
N ASN A 58 2.37 -7.48 1.38
CA ASN A 58 3.71 -7.47 0.79
C ASN A 58 3.76 -6.63 -0.49
N LYS A 59 2.73 -6.73 -1.33
CA LYS A 59 2.61 -5.91 -2.55
C LYS A 59 2.60 -4.41 -2.22
N LEU A 60 1.78 -4.01 -1.25
CA LEU A 60 1.74 -2.61 -0.78
C LEU A 60 3.08 -2.13 -0.23
N ARG A 61 3.82 -2.99 0.50
CA ARG A 61 5.17 -2.64 0.99
C ARG A 61 6.15 -2.42 -0.16
N LEU A 62 6.10 -3.25 -1.20
CA LEU A 62 6.95 -3.11 -2.38
C LEU A 62 6.63 -1.81 -3.14
N GLU A 63 5.35 -1.57 -3.45
CA GLU A 63 4.90 -0.34 -4.13
C GLU A 63 5.30 0.92 -3.35
N MET A 64 5.16 0.90 -2.02
CA MET A 64 5.58 2.02 -1.16
C MET A 64 7.11 2.24 -1.18
N SER A 65 7.89 1.16 -1.22
CA SER A 65 9.36 1.24 -1.30
C SER A 65 9.83 1.76 -2.65
N GLU A 66 9.18 1.35 -3.73
CA GLU A 66 9.43 1.83 -5.09
C GLU A 66 9.11 3.32 -5.19
N LEU A 67 7.92 3.75 -4.75
CA LEU A 67 7.52 5.15 -4.74
C LEU A 67 8.49 6.02 -3.93
N LYS A 68 8.95 5.55 -2.78
CA LYS A 68 9.94 6.27 -1.96
C LYS A 68 11.29 6.42 -2.67
N THR A 69 11.68 5.41 -3.44
CA THR A 69 12.94 5.43 -4.22
C THR A 69 12.82 6.40 -5.38
N GLU A 70 11.72 6.34 -6.12
CA GLU A 70 11.42 7.25 -7.22
C GLU A 70 11.38 8.71 -6.74
N PHE A 71 10.66 8.98 -5.65
CA PHE A 71 10.61 10.31 -5.06
C PHE A 71 12.00 10.84 -4.66
N ARG A 72 12.85 10.00 -4.07
CA ARG A 72 14.23 10.39 -3.73
C ARG A 72 15.08 10.68 -4.97
N SER A 73 14.90 9.90 -6.03
CA SER A 73 15.57 10.11 -7.31
C SER A 73 15.18 11.46 -7.91
N GLU A 74 13.88 11.70 -8.07
CA GLU A 74 13.35 12.96 -8.62
C GLU A 74 13.74 14.18 -7.79
N PHE A 75 13.68 14.08 -6.45
CA PHE A 75 14.14 15.15 -5.58
C PHE A 75 15.64 15.44 -5.72
N SER A 76 16.46 14.41 -5.97
CA SER A 76 17.90 14.58 -6.17
C SER A 76 18.21 15.23 -7.52
N LYS A 77 17.47 14.86 -8.58
CA LYS A 77 17.54 15.54 -9.88
C LYS A 77 17.18 17.01 -9.76
N LEU A 78 16.04 17.33 -9.13
CA LEU A 78 15.60 18.70 -8.90
C LEU A 78 16.64 19.52 -8.13
N LYS A 79 17.30 18.92 -7.13
CA LYS A 79 18.37 19.57 -6.38
C LYS A 79 19.59 19.87 -7.26
N SER A 80 19.94 18.97 -8.19
CA SER A 80 21.01 19.19 -9.16
C SER A 80 20.65 20.35 -10.10
N GLU A 81 19.47 20.29 -10.73
CA GLU A 81 18.99 21.33 -11.64
C GLU A 81 18.96 22.71 -10.96
N PHE A 82 18.55 22.77 -9.69
CA PHE A 82 18.57 24.00 -8.92
C PHE A 82 19.99 24.50 -8.60
N SER A 83 20.95 23.59 -8.42
CA SER A 83 22.36 23.94 -8.25
C SER A 83 22.94 24.51 -9.53
N ASP A 84 22.65 23.87 -10.67
CA ASP A 84 23.10 24.32 -11.99
C ASP A 84 22.52 25.70 -12.30
N LEU A 85 21.22 25.91 -12.06
CA LEU A 85 20.58 27.22 -12.24
C LEU A 85 21.21 28.32 -11.37
N LYS A 86 21.70 28.00 -10.17
CA LYS A 86 22.42 28.97 -9.33
C LYS A 86 23.78 29.34 -9.92
N VAL A 87 24.48 28.39 -10.53
CA VAL A 87 25.75 28.64 -11.22
C VAL A 87 25.50 29.55 -12.43
N ASP A 88 24.54 29.18 -13.28
CA ASP A 88 24.16 29.98 -14.45
C ASP A 88 23.79 31.40 -14.03
N PHE A 89 22.98 31.57 -12.98
CA PHE A 89 22.61 32.90 -12.50
C PHE A 89 23.80 33.71 -11.99
N ALA A 90 24.77 33.07 -11.34
CA ALA A 90 25.99 33.74 -10.87
C ALA A 90 26.88 34.19 -12.04
N GLU A 91 26.99 33.36 -13.09
CA GLU A 91 27.72 33.67 -14.32
C GLU A 91 27.08 34.86 -15.05
N HIS A 92 25.77 34.79 -15.34
CA HIS A 92 25.04 35.89 -15.97
C HIS A 92 25.17 37.20 -15.17
N ARG A 93 25.15 37.13 -13.84
CA ARG A 93 25.38 38.31 -12.98
C ARG A 93 26.78 38.89 -13.13
N ALA A 94 27.80 38.03 -13.27
CA ALA A 94 29.18 38.46 -13.50
C ALA A 94 29.33 39.12 -14.87
N ASP A 95 28.75 38.52 -15.91
CA ASP A 95 28.76 39.06 -17.27
C ASP A 95 28.10 40.43 -17.34
N ILE A 96 26.90 40.58 -16.79
CA ILE A 96 26.19 41.87 -16.72
C ILE A 96 27.04 42.92 -15.99
N LYS A 97 27.71 42.55 -14.89
CA LYS A 97 28.58 43.49 -14.15
C LYS A 97 29.79 43.92 -14.99
N SER A 98 30.37 42.98 -15.77
CA SER A 98 31.47 43.26 -16.68
C SER A 98 31.03 44.21 -17.80
N GLU A 99 29.91 43.92 -18.46
CA GLU A 99 29.35 44.77 -19.52
C GLU A 99 29.04 46.18 -19.02
N ILE A 100 28.44 46.32 -17.84
CA ILE A 100 28.20 47.64 -17.22
C ILE A 100 29.51 48.39 -16.99
N SER A 101 30.55 47.71 -16.49
CA SER A 101 31.86 48.32 -16.26
C SER A 101 32.50 48.83 -17.55
N GLU A 102 32.44 48.05 -18.63
CA GLU A 102 32.97 48.45 -19.95
C GLU A 102 32.16 49.61 -20.57
N ILE A 103 30.83 49.62 -20.41
CA ILE A 103 29.99 50.75 -20.81
C ILE A 103 30.39 52.02 -20.05
N HIS A 104 30.53 51.95 -18.72
CA HIS A 104 30.95 53.07 -17.88
C HIS A 104 32.33 53.63 -18.31
N LYS A 105 33.28 52.74 -18.62
CA LYS A 105 34.61 53.12 -19.12
C LYS A 105 34.53 53.83 -20.47
N THR A 106 33.76 53.27 -21.40
CA THR A 106 33.52 53.86 -22.73
C THR A 106 32.92 55.27 -22.62
N ILE A 107 31.88 55.43 -21.81
CA ILE A 107 31.24 56.75 -21.58
C ILE A 107 32.26 57.73 -20.99
N SER A 108 33.02 57.32 -19.98
CA SER A 108 34.01 58.18 -19.34
C SER A 108 35.07 58.67 -20.33
N ILE A 109 35.59 57.79 -21.20
CA ILE A 109 36.55 58.16 -22.25
C ILE A 109 35.93 59.16 -23.22
N GLN A 110 34.69 58.91 -23.67
CA GLN A 110 33.98 59.79 -24.60
C GLN A 110 33.72 61.18 -24.02
N THR A 111 33.30 61.28 -22.76
CA THR A 111 32.98 62.57 -22.13
C THR A 111 34.20 63.36 -21.68
N SER A 112 35.34 62.70 -21.45
CA SER A 112 36.59 63.38 -21.04
C SER A 112 37.36 64.00 -22.20
N GLY A 113 37.00 63.65 -23.45
CA GLY A 113 37.60 64.19 -24.67
C GLY A 113 36.92 65.44 -25.23
N PHE A 114 35.86 65.93 -24.57
CA PHE A 114 35.17 67.21 -24.84
C PHE A 114 35.49 68.21 -23.74
#